data_AF-A0A484ZNX0-F1
#
_entry.id   AF-A0A484ZNX0-F1
#
_cell.length_a   1.000
_cell.length_b   1.000
_cell.length_c   1.000
_cell.angle_alpha   90.00
_cell.angle_beta   90.00
_cell.angle_gamma   90.00
#
_symmetry.space_group_name_H-M   'P 1'
#
loop_
_entity.id
_entity.type
_entity.pdbx_description
1 polymer ?
#
loop_
_entity_poly.entity_id
_entity_poly.type
_entity_poly.pdbx_seq_one_letter_code
_entity_poly.pdbx_strand_id
1 'polypeptide(L)'
;MITGITPQEALRKGVNEAEFARQIHQDFSTAETCILGYNNIRFDDEVSRNIFYRNFYDPYAYCWQNNNSRWDLLDVMRGLLCPAPRGYSVAIK
;
A
#
# COMPACT_ATOMS: atom_id res chain seq x y z
N MET A 1 18.32 -6.41 12.44
CA MET A 1 17.46 -6.63 11.25
C MET A 1 16.22 -5.76 11.43
N ILE A 2 15.69 -5.15 10.36
CA ILE A 2 14.71 -4.04 10.47
C ILE A 2 13.34 -4.49 10.97
N THR A 3 12.75 -5.53 10.36
CA THR A 3 11.37 -5.96 10.69
C THR A 3 11.28 -6.83 11.94
N GLY A 4 12.36 -7.55 12.28
CA GLY A 4 12.37 -8.49 13.41
C GLY A 4 11.48 -9.73 13.23
N ILE A 5 10.73 -9.84 12.13
CA ILE A 5 9.83 -10.96 11.84
C ILE A 5 10.65 -12.12 11.29
N THR A 6 10.66 -13.24 12.01
CA THR A 6 11.35 -14.47 11.57
C THR A 6 10.47 -15.30 10.63
N PRO A 7 11.05 -16.09 9.71
CA PRO A 7 10.27 -17.01 8.88
C PRO A 7 9.42 -17.99 9.69
N GLN A 8 9.92 -18.43 10.85
CA GLN A 8 9.23 -19.32 11.77
C GLN A 8 7.98 -18.65 12.37
N GLU A 9 8.09 -17.36 12.71
CA GLU A 9 6.95 -16.59 13.19
C GLU A 9 5.91 -16.36 12.09
N ALA A 10 6.34 -16.00 10.88
CA ALA A 10 5.46 -15.83 9.73
C ALA A 10 4.71 -17.13 9.39
N LEU A 11 5.37 -18.28 9.45
CA LEU A 11 4.74 -19.58 9.23
C LEU A 11 3.71 -19.94 10.31
N ARG A 12 3.97 -19.57 11.57
CA ARG A 12 3.10 -19.90 12.71
C ARG A 12 1.88 -18.98 12.82
N LYS A 13 2.04 -17.70 12.52
CA LYS A 13 0.98 -16.68 12.65
C LYS A 13 0.29 -16.33 11.33
N GLY A 14 0.94 -16.61 10.21
CA GLY A 14 0.46 -16.25 8.89
C GLY A 14 -0.51 -17.27 8.30
N VAL A 15 -0.96 -16.95 7.09
CA VAL A 15 -1.75 -17.82 6.22
C VAL A 15 -0.99 -18.06 4.92
N ASN A 16 -1.47 -18.99 4.09
CA ASN A 16 -0.89 -19.19 2.76
C ASN A 16 -1.07 -17.92 1.88
N GLU A 17 -0.26 -17.78 0.84
CA GLU A 17 -0.26 -16.57 0.01
C GLU A 17 -1.61 -16.34 -0.70
N ALA A 18 -2.30 -17.41 -1.11
CA ALA A 18 -3.60 -17.31 -1.79
C ALA A 18 -4.70 -16.75 -0.88
N GLU A 19 -4.74 -17.20 0.38
CA GLU A 19 -5.67 -16.72 1.39
C GLU A 19 -5.32 -15.29 1.81
N PHE A 20 -4.04 -14.96 1.92
CA PHE A 20 -3.57 -13.59 2.17
C PHE A 20 -3.99 -12.64 1.03
N ALA A 21 -3.76 -13.05 -0.22
CA ALA A 21 -4.15 -12.28 -1.40
C ALA A 21 -5.68 -12.08 -1.45
N ARG A 22 -6.45 -13.11 -1.10
CA ARG A 22 -7.92 -13.03 -1.04
C ARG A 22 -8.39 -11.98 -0.04
N GLN A 23 -7.82 -11.95 1.17
CA GLN A 23 -8.19 -10.99 2.20
C GLN A 23 -7.89 -9.56 1.76
N ILE A 24 -6.69 -9.29 1.24
CA ILE A 24 -6.32 -7.95 0.74
C ILE A 24 -7.21 -7.55 -0.43
N HIS A 25 -7.43 -8.45 -1.40
CA HIS A 25 -8.26 -8.15 -2.56
C HIS A 25 -9.70 -7.79 -2.17
N GLN A 26 -10.26 -8.46 -1.15
CA GLN A 26 -11.59 -8.14 -0.64
C GLN A 26 -11.66 -6.71 -0.11
N ASP A 27 -10.70 -6.32 0.73
CA ASP A 27 -10.65 -4.96 1.28
C ASP A 27 -10.43 -3.93 0.17
N PHE A 28 -9.49 -4.19 -0.75
CA PHE A 28 -9.12 -3.28 -1.85
C PHE A 28 -10.19 -3.14 -2.93
N SER A 29 -11.10 -4.12 -3.06
CA SER A 29 -12.19 -4.10 -4.06
C SER A 29 -13.47 -3.44 -3.55
N THR A 30 -13.49 -2.97 -2.30
CA THR A 30 -14.61 -2.19 -1.74
C THR A 30 -14.80 -0.93 -2.57
N ALA A 31 -16.04 -0.65 -3.01
CA ALA A 31 -16.33 0.51 -3.84
C ALA A 31 -16.02 1.83 -3.12
N GLU A 32 -15.64 2.85 -3.89
CA GLU A 32 -15.30 4.19 -3.40
C GLU A 32 -14.13 4.21 -2.39
N THR A 33 -13.21 3.25 -2.50
CA THR A 33 -12.06 3.15 -1.59
C THR A 33 -10.85 3.89 -2.15
N CYS A 34 -10.23 4.72 -1.30
CA CYS A 34 -8.92 5.31 -1.57
C CYS A 34 -7.85 4.49 -0.85
N ILE A 35 -6.98 3.85 -1.62
CA ILE A 35 -5.87 3.04 -1.10
C ILE A 35 -4.66 3.94 -0.94
N LEU A 36 -4.23 4.15 0.30
CA LEU A 36 -3.14 5.04 0.62
C LEU A 36 -2.10 4.40 1.55
N GLY A 37 -0.87 4.88 1.45
CA GLY A 37 0.22 4.53 2.34
C GLY A 37 1.33 5.58 2.32
N TYR A 38 2.54 5.17 2.70
CA TYR A 38 3.72 6.02 2.69
C TYR A 38 4.81 5.37 1.84
N ASN A 39 5.12 5.97 0.69
CA ASN A 39 5.93 5.36 -0.37
C ASN A 39 5.29 4.10 -0.99
N ASN A 40 3.96 3.94 -0.85
CA ASN A 40 3.25 2.74 -1.31
C ASN A 40 3.29 2.61 -2.82
N ILE A 41 3.19 3.70 -3.58
CA ILE A 41 3.18 3.64 -5.06
C ILE A 41 4.47 3.01 -5.60
N ARG A 42 5.60 3.18 -4.91
CA ARG A 42 6.91 2.67 -5.33
C ARG A 42 7.31 1.37 -4.64
N PHE A 43 6.56 0.91 -3.64
CA PHE A 43 6.90 -0.28 -2.87
C PHE A 43 5.68 -1.18 -2.66
N ASP A 44 4.76 -0.83 -1.76
CA ASP A 44 3.63 -1.68 -1.37
C ASP A 44 2.67 -2.00 -2.53
N ASP A 45 2.44 -1.06 -3.44
CA ASP A 45 1.65 -1.27 -4.67
C ASP A 45 2.30 -2.33 -5.56
N GLU A 46 3.64 -2.32 -5.68
CA GLU A 46 4.39 -3.30 -6.48
C GLU A 46 4.38 -4.68 -5.82
N VAL A 47 4.46 -4.74 -4.50
CA VAL A 47 4.27 -5.99 -3.75
C VAL A 47 2.85 -6.53 -3.97
N SER A 48 1.84 -5.67 -3.87
CA SER A 48 0.43 -6.03 -4.08
C SER A 48 0.17 -6.54 -5.50
N ARG A 49 0.70 -5.86 -6.52
CA ARG A 49 0.64 -6.29 -7.93
C ARG A 49 1.23 -7.68 -8.13
N ASN A 50 2.41 -7.93 -7.56
CA ASN A 50 3.07 -9.22 -7.66
C ASN A 50 2.30 -10.34 -6.94
N ILE A 51 1.76 -10.06 -5.75
CA ILE A 51 0.94 -11.01 -5.00
C ILE A 51 -0.33 -11.35 -5.78
N PHE A 52 -1.04 -10.36 -6.32
CA PHE A 52 -2.23 -10.57 -7.13
C PHE A 52 -1.93 -11.34 -8.42
N TYR A 53 -0.85 -10.98 -9.12
CA TYR A 53 -0.41 -11.70 -10.31
C TYR A 53 -0.12 -13.18 -10.03
N ARG A 54 0.59 -13.51 -8.95
CA ARG A 54 0.90 -14.90 -8.57
C ARG A 54 -0.33 -15.71 -8.17
N ASN A 55 -1.37 -15.06 -7.66
CA ASN A 55 -2.57 -15.69 -7.11
C ASN A 55 -3.81 -15.51 -8.02
N PHE A 56 -3.60 -15.25 -9.32
CA PHE A 56 -4.64 -15.16 -10.35
C PHE A 56 -5.70 -14.06 -10.15
N TYR A 57 -5.33 -12.96 -9.50
CA TYR A 57 -6.15 -11.75 -9.44
C TYR A 57 -5.66 -10.70 -10.45
N ASP A 58 -6.54 -9.79 -10.87
CA ASP A 58 -6.14 -8.66 -11.70
C ASP A 58 -5.24 -7.70 -10.88
N PRO A 59 -3.98 -7.48 -11.30
CA PRO A 59 -3.01 -6.71 -10.52
C PRO A 59 -3.26 -5.20 -10.53
N TYR A 60 -4.18 -4.69 -11.35
CA TYR A 60 -4.44 -3.26 -11.49
C TYR A 60 -5.90 -2.87 -11.20
N ALA A 61 -6.86 -3.78 -11.32
CA ALA A 61 -8.29 -3.51 -11.16
C ALA A 61 -8.63 -2.73 -9.89
N TYR A 62 -8.00 -3.08 -8.78
CA TYR A 62 -8.27 -2.49 -7.47
C TYR A 62 -8.05 -0.96 -7.40
N CYS A 63 -7.21 -0.38 -8.27
CA CYS A 63 -6.83 1.02 -8.19
C CYS A 63 -7.70 1.97 -9.01
N TRP A 64 -8.61 1.45 -9.83
CA TRP A 64 -9.46 2.25 -10.73
C TRP A 64 -10.90 1.76 -10.87
N GLN A 65 -11.18 0.47 -10.64
CA GLN A 65 -12.56 -0.05 -10.71
C GLN A 65 -13.40 0.46 -9.53
N ASN A 66 -14.72 0.46 -9.70
CA ASN A 66 -15.67 0.81 -8.63
C ASN A 66 -15.47 2.20 -8.00
N ASN A 67 -14.98 3.16 -8.78
CA ASN A 67 -14.62 4.50 -8.31
C ASN A 67 -13.51 4.48 -7.23
N ASN A 68 -12.66 3.45 -7.25
CA ASN A 68 -11.51 3.38 -6.36
C ASN A 68 -10.38 4.27 -6.88
N SER A 69 -9.53 4.66 -5.95
CA SER A 69 -8.37 5.51 -6.22
C SER A 69 -7.19 5.09 -5.37
N ARG A 70 -6.01 5.64 -5.68
CA ARG A 70 -4.79 5.40 -4.92
C ARG A 70 -4.05 6.70 -4.65
N TRP A 71 -3.37 6.77 -3.52
CA TRP A 71 -2.58 7.94 -3.14
C TRP A 71 -1.33 7.58 -2.36
N ASP A 72 -0.38 8.51 -2.28
CA ASP A 72 0.89 8.32 -1.56
C ASP A 72 1.23 9.58 -0.75
N LEU A 73 1.34 9.41 0.56
CA LEU A 73 1.61 10.50 1.49
C LEU A 73 3.06 11.02 1.41
N LEU A 74 4.00 10.24 0.87
CA LEU A 74 5.39 10.67 0.77
C LEU A 74 5.52 11.89 -0.15
N ASP A 75 4.87 11.85 -1.31
CA ASP A 75 4.92 12.97 -2.25
C ASP A 75 4.06 14.16 -1.77
N VAL A 76 3.02 13.91 -0.96
CA VAL A 76 2.28 14.97 -0.24
C VAL A 76 3.20 15.70 0.74
N MET A 77 3.94 14.97 1.57
CA MET A 77 4.88 15.56 2.52
C MET A 77 6.00 16.33 1.81
N ARG A 78 6.56 15.78 0.72
CA ARG A 78 7.54 16.50 -0.11
C ARG A 78 6.97 17.79 -0.71
N GLY A 79 5.70 17.78 -1.12
CA GLY A 79 4.99 18.97 -1.58
C GLY A 79 4.85 20.04 -0.49
N LEU A 80 4.58 19.63 0.76
CA LEU A 80 4.50 20.53 1.92
C LEU A 80 5.87 21.08 2.35
N LEU A 81 6.93 20.29 2.19
CA LEU A 81 8.31 20.66 2.50
C LEU A 81 8.98 21.52 1.41
N CYS A 82 8.48 21.48 0.17
CA CYS A 82 8.87 22.43 -0.86
C CYS A 82 8.30 23.81 -0.49
N PRO A 83 9.10 24.90 -0.46
CA PRO A 83 8.63 26.19 0.01
C PRO A 83 7.53 26.74 -0.91
N ALA A 84 6.27 26.49 -0.56
CA ALA A 84 5.18 27.36 -0.95
C ALA A 84 5.40 28.73 -0.25
N PRO A 85 5.07 29.87 -0.88
CA PRO A 85 5.35 31.22 -0.35
C PRO A 85 4.61 31.58 0.96
N ARG A 86 4.00 30.61 1.65
CA ARG A 86 3.45 30.74 3.00
C ARG A 86 3.96 29.56 3.82
N GLY A 87 4.89 29.86 4.73
CA GLY A 87 5.66 28.88 5.47
C GLY A 87 4.80 27.96 6.34
N TYR A 88 4.99 26.66 6.17
CA TYR A 88 4.73 25.66 7.19
C TYR A 88 6.08 25.13 7.67
N SER A 89 6.45 25.42 8.92
CA SER A 89 7.60 24.79 9.56
C SER A 89 7.22 23.36 9.93
N VAL A 90 7.64 22.38 9.14
CA VAL A 90 7.52 20.96 9.48
C VAL A 90 8.87 20.50 10.03
N ALA A 91 9.09 20.79 11.32
CA ALA A 91 10.19 20.18 12.06
C ALA A 91 9.74 18.78 12.51
N ILE A 92 10.23 17.74 11.83
CA ILE A 92 10.19 16.38 12.39
C ILE A 92 11.35 16.29 13.38
N LYS A 93 11.03 16.46 14.67
CA LYS A 93 11.92 16.07 15.77
C LYS A 93 11.84 14.57 16.00
#